data_AF-A0A101GNV9-F1
#
_entry.id   AF-A0A101GNV9-F1
#
_cell.length_a   1.000
_cell.length_b   1.000
_cell.length_c   1.000
_cell.angle_alpha   90.00
_cell.angle_beta   90.00
_cell.angle_gamma   90.00
#
_symmetry.space_group_name_H-M   'P 1'
#
loop_
_entity.id
_entity.type
_entity.pdbx_description
1 polymer ?
#
loop_
_entity_poly.entity_id
_entity_poly.type
_entity_poly.pdbx_seq_one_letter_code
_entity_poly.pdbx_strand_id
1 'polypeptide(L)'
;MLYFQFLSLVFGIVMVSLAPAIAIRGERWIDLFNEVFFPEEQPVWLWVAGGASAFLVLITWYVELTSSVRLSWVMTLFITLSLVKSYFLIFRYEQSRRTIMGMMEKGRSFTVGLAGIMYLAGFCILCLGIFAF
;
A
#
# COMPACT_ATOMS: atom_id res chain seq x y z
N MET A 1 -6.53 18.17 -9.96
CA MET A 1 -6.53 18.63 -8.55
C MET A 1 -7.35 17.70 -7.68
N LEU A 2 -8.68 17.71 -7.75
CA LEU A 2 -9.55 16.90 -6.88
C LEU A 2 -9.26 15.38 -6.87
N TYR A 3 -8.92 14.78 -8.02
CA TYR A 3 -8.61 13.34 -8.09
C TYR A 3 -7.37 12.95 -7.27
N PHE A 4 -6.23 13.64 -7.48
CA PHE A 4 -4.99 13.38 -6.75
C PHE A 4 -5.11 13.75 -5.27
N GLN A 5 -5.82 14.83 -4.97
CA GLN A 5 -6.17 15.21 -3.60
C GLN A 5 -6.99 14.09 -2.92
N PHE A 6 -8.05 13.60 -3.55
CA PHE A 6 -8.86 12.51 -3.01
C PHE A 6 -8.03 11.24 -2.76
N LEU A 7 -7.24 10.80 -3.74
CA LEU A 7 -6.38 9.62 -3.58
C LEU A 7 -5.39 9.78 -2.44
N SER A 8 -4.69 10.91 -2.38
CA SER A 8 -3.72 11.17 -1.32
C SER A 8 -4.37 11.21 0.07
N LEU A 9 -5.56 11.79 0.21
CA LEU A 9 -6.32 11.77 1.46
C LEU A 9 -6.71 10.35 1.85
N VAL A 10 -7.27 9.57 0.93
CA VAL A 10 -7.68 8.18 1.20
C VAL A 10 -6.48 7.32 1.60
N PHE A 11 -5.42 7.29 0.79
CA PHE A 11 -4.24 6.48 1.07
C PHE A 11 -3.51 6.95 2.33
N GLY A 12 -3.40 8.27 2.51
CA GLY A 12 -2.77 8.87 3.67
C GLY A 12 -3.50 8.53 4.97
N ILE A 13 -4.84 8.67 5.01
CA ILE A 13 -5.65 8.31 6.19
C ILE A 13 -5.51 6.81 6.48
N VAL A 14 -5.60 5.96 5.46
CA VAL A 14 -5.46 4.51 5.64
C VAL A 14 -4.08 4.17 6.22
N MET A 15 -2.99 4.70 5.66
CA MET A 15 -1.63 4.40 6.16
C MET A 15 -1.39 4.93 7.58
N VAL A 16 -1.81 6.16 7.87
CA VAL A 16 -1.65 6.79 9.18
C VAL A 16 -2.48 6.10 10.26
N SER A 17 -3.67 5.61 9.93
CA SER A 17 -4.53 4.87 10.86
C SER A 17 -4.10 3.42 11.06
N LEU A 18 -3.61 2.77 10.00
CA LEU A 18 -3.19 1.37 10.05
C LEU A 18 -1.88 1.21 10.85
N ALA A 19 -0.93 2.13 10.71
CA ALA A 19 0.37 2.04 11.38
C ALA A 19 0.29 1.87 12.91
N PRO A 20 -0.46 2.70 13.67
CA PRO A 20 -0.62 2.48 15.11
C PRO A 20 -1.38 1.19 15.41
N ALA A 21 -2.34 0.79 14.58
CA ALA A 21 -3.04 -0.50 14.76
C ALA A 21 -2.07 -1.69 14.67
N ILE A 22 -1.12 -1.65 13.74
CA ILE A 22 -0.03 -2.63 13.61
C ILE A 22 0.88 -2.60 14.84
N ALA A 23 1.32 -1.41 15.24
CA ALA A 23 2.26 -1.24 16.35
C ALA A 23 1.68 -1.71 17.70
N ILE A 24 0.39 -1.48 17.92
CA ILE A 24 -0.31 -1.86 19.17
C ILE A 24 -0.60 -3.36 19.20
N ARG A 25 -1.09 -3.95 18.10
CA ARG A 25 -1.45 -5.38 18.07
C ARG A 25 -0.25 -6.30 18.02
N GLY A 26 0.90 -5.85 17.51
CA GLY A 26 2.16 -6.60 17.54
C GLY A 26 2.01 -8.02 16.98
N GLU A 27 2.21 -9.04 17.81
CA GLU A 27 2.11 -10.46 17.41
C GLU A 27 0.71 -10.85 16.92
N ARG A 28 -0.36 -10.33 17.54
CA ARG A 28 -1.73 -10.57 17.06
C ARG A 28 -1.98 -9.99 15.67
N TRP A 29 -1.21 -8.98 15.28
CA TRP A 29 -1.26 -8.48 13.90
C TRP A 29 -0.65 -9.48 12.93
N ILE A 30 0.43 -10.16 13.32
CA ILE A 30 1.10 -11.17 12.49
C ILE A 30 0.15 -12.34 12.23
N ASP A 31 -0.54 -12.83 13.25
CA ASP A 31 -1.52 -13.91 13.11
C ASP A 31 -2.67 -13.52 12.18
N LEU A 32 -3.29 -12.36 12.41
CA LEU A 32 -4.36 -11.83 11.55
C LEU A 32 -3.89 -11.61 10.10
N PHE A 33 -2.65 -11.15 9.93
CA PHE A 33 -2.07 -10.89 8.62
C PHE A 33 -1.85 -12.19 7.84
N ASN A 34 -1.38 -13.25 8.51
CA ASN A 34 -1.22 -14.57 7.91
C ASN A 34 -2.58 -15.23 7.58
N GLU A 35 -3.55 -15.15 8.49
CA GLU A 35 -4.84 -15.83 8.32
C GLU A 35 -5.73 -15.14 7.28
N VAL A 36 -5.83 -13.81 7.32
CA VAL A 36 -6.80 -13.06 6.51
C VAL A 36 -6.18 -12.50 5.22
N PHE A 37 -4.96 -11.95 5.32
CA PHE A 37 -4.35 -11.23 4.19
C PHE A 37 -3.40 -12.09 3.36
N PHE A 38 -2.76 -13.11 3.96
CA PHE A 38 -1.74 -13.95 3.30
C PHE A 38 -1.85 -15.44 3.66
N PRO A 39 -3.01 -16.09 3.42
CA PRO A 39 -3.19 -17.51 3.72
C PRO A 39 -2.23 -18.40 2.91
N GLU A 40 -2.05 -19.65 3.33
CA GLU A 40 -1.12 -20.57 2.65
C GLU A 40 -1.45 -20.76 1.17
N GLU A 41 -2.73 -20.98 0.85
CA GLU A 41 -3.22 -21.03 -0.52
C GLU A 41 -3.54 -19.62 -1.04
N GLN A 42 -3.22 -19.37 -2.31
CA GLN A 42 -3.46 -18.07 -2.93
C GLN A 42 -4.96 -17.77 -3.01
N PRO A 43 -5.45 -16.73 -2.32
CA PRO A 43 -6.87 -16.45 -2.32
C PRO A 43 -7.30 -15.73 -3.60
N VAL A 44 -8.50 -16.04 -4.09
CA VAL A 44 -9.07 -15.48 -5.34
C VAL A 44 -9.21 -13.95 -5.29
N TRP A 45 -9.41 -13.38 -4.10
CA TRP A 45 -9.53 -11.92 -3.96
C TRP A 45 -8.25 -11.17 -4.34
N LEU A 46 -7.07 -11.82 -4.32
CA LEU A 46 -5.82 -11.19 -4.80
C LEU A 46 -5.85 -10.90 -6.29
N TRP A 47 -6.50 -11.74 -7.09
CA TRP A 47 -6.69 -11.50 -8.51
C TRP A 47 -7.57 -10.27 -8.75
N VAL A 48 -8.66 -10.16 -7.97
CA VAL A 48 -9.54 -8.98 -8.01
C VAL A 48 -8.79 -7.72 -7.59
N ALA A 49 -7.99 -7.80 -6.51
CA ALA A 49 -7.19 -6.69 -6.02
C ALA A 49 -6.10 -6.25 -7.02
N GLY A 50 -5.47 -7.19 -7.72
CA GLY A 50 -4.49 -6.85 -8.77
C GLY A 50 -5.14 -6.30 -10.05
N GLY A 51 -6.32 -6.78 -10.41
CA GLY A 51 -7.11 -6.16 -11.48
C GLY A 51 -7.50 -4.72 -11.14
N ALA A 52 -7.96 -4.49 -9.90
CA ALA A 52 -8.31 -3.17 -9.41
C ALA A 52 -7.09 -2.23 -9.33
N SER A 53 -5.92 -2.73 -8.91
CA SER A 53 -4.70 -1.91 -8.90
C SER A 53 -4.26 -1.53 -10.31
N ALA A 54 -4.29 -2.46 -11.27
CA ALA A 54 -3.98 -2.17 -12.66
C ALA A 54 -4.94 -1.12 -13.26
N PHE A 55 -6.24 -1.25 -13.00
CA PHE A 55 -7.23 -0.27 -13.42
C PHE A 55 -7.00 1.11 -12.81
N LEU A 56 -6.69 1.17 -11.51
CA LEU A 56 -6.36 2.41 -10.81
C LEU A 56 -5.12 3.08 -11.42
N VAL A 57 -4.09 2.30 -11.78
CA VAL A 57 -2.88 2.83 -12.41
C VAL A 57 -3.19 3.43 -13.79
N LEU A 58 -3.99 2.74 -14.60
CA LEU A 58 -4.41 3.23 -15.92
C LEU A 58 -5.15 4.57 -15.82
N ILE A 59 -6.12 4.68 -14.91
CA ILE A 59 -6.83 5.96 -14.68
C ILE A 59 -5.86 7.04 -14.22
N THR A 60 -4.96 6.70 -13.29
CA THR A 60 -4.02 7.67 -12.72
C THR A 60 -3.09 8.24 -13.77
N TRP A 61 -2.54 7.40 -14.66
CA TRP A 61 -1.73 7.87 -15.79
C TRP A 61 -2.53 8.69 -16.80
N TYR A 62 -3.77 8.31 -17.09
CA TYR A 62 -4.65 9.10 -17.95
C TYR A 62 -4.87 10.50 -17.36
N VAL A 63 -5.14 10.60 -16.06
CA VAL A 63 -5.35 11.90 -15.38
C VAL A 63 -4.03 12.69 -15.29
N GLU A 64 -2.89 12.04 -15.04
CA GLU A 64 -1.58 12.68 -15.06
C GLU A 64 -1.31 13.35 -16.41
N LEU A 65 -1.48 12.62 -17.51
CA LEU A 65 -1.20 13.12 -18.86
C LEU A 65 -2.16 14.24 -19.31
N THR A 66 -3.35 14.29 -18.74
CA THR A 66 -4.40 15.27 -19.09
C THR A 66 -4.46 16.46 -18.13
N SER A 67 -3.73 16.43 -17.01
CA SER A 67 -3.77 17.48 -16.00
C SER A 67 -2.42 18.17 -15.81
N SER A 68 -2.44 19.47 -15.51
CA SER A 68 -1.22 20.29 -15.33
C SER A 68 -0.82 20.43 -13.86
N VAL A 69 -1.07 19.41 -13.04
CA VAL A 69 -0.77 19.47 -11.60
C VAL A 69 0.73 19.23 -11.39
N ARG A 70 1.46 20.22 -10.85
CA ARG A 70 2.93 20.19 -10.81
C ARG A 70 3.52 19.00 -10.03
N LEU A 71 2.84 18.52 -8.99
CA LEU A 71 3.34 17.47 -8.09
C LEU A 71 2.63 16.11 -8.25
N SER A 72 1.71 15.97 -9.22
CA SER A 72 0.89 14.76 -9.36
C SER A 72 1.70 13.52 -9.70
N TRP A 73 2.85 13.71 -10.37
CA TRP A 73 3.82 12.67 -10.67
C TRP A 73 4.23 11.85 -9.44
N VAL A 74 4.28 12.45 -8.24
CA VAL A 74 4.63 11.73 -6.99
C VAL A 74 3.59 10.66 -6.69
N MET A 75 2.30 11.01 -6.76
CA MET A 75 1.20 10.07 -6.56
C MET A 75 1.12 9.05 -7.69
N THR A 76 1.37 9.48 -8.92
CA THR A 76 1.36 8.61 -10.09
C THR A 76 2.45 7.53 -9.98
N LEU A 77 3.66 7.88 -9.54
CA LEU A 77 4.71 6.89 -9.26
C LEU A 77 4.35 5.97 -8.08
N PHE A 78 3.84 6.53 -6.99
CA PHE A 78 3.41 5.75 -5.82
C PHE A 78 2.35 4.70 -6.20
N ILE A 79 1.36 5.10 -6.99
CA ILE A 79 0.31 4.20 -7.50
C ILE A 79 0.90 3.18 -8.47
N THR A 80 1.87 3.57 -9.31
CA THR A 80 2.54 2.63 -10.23
C THR A 80 3.30 1.53 -9.49
N LEU A 81 3.88 1.81 -8.32
CA LEU A 81 4.51 0.77 -7.48
C LEU A 81 3.52 -0.32 -7.03
N SER A 82 2.22 -0.03 -7.01
CA SER A 82 1.20 -1.04 -6.71
C SER A 82 1.15 -2.15 -7.75
N LEU A 83 1.43 -1.87 -9.03
CA LEU A 83 1.50 -2.89 -10.09
C LEU A 83 2.63 -3.88 -9.84
N VAL A 84 3.81 -3.36 -9.49
CA VAL A 84 4.98 -4.20 -9.18
C VAL A 84 4.63 -5.13 -8.02
N LYS A 85 4.01 -4.57 -6.96
CA LYS A 85 3.53 -5.36 -5.81
C LYS A 85 2.49 -6.40 -6.23
N SER A 86 1.47 -6.02 -6.99
CA SER A 86 0.41 -6.93 -7.45
C SER A 86 0.97 -8.05 -8.34
N TYR A 87 1.95 -7.78 -9.19
CA TYR A 87 2.61 -8.80 -10.02
C TYR A 87 3.27 -9.87 -9.14
N PHE A 88 4.04 -9.48 -8.14
CA PHE A 88 4.67 -10.43 -7.22
C PHE A 88 3.63 -11.23 -6.43
N LEU A 89 2.57 -10.58 -5.96
CA LEU A 89 1.51 -11.24 -5.19
C LEU A 89 0.65 -12.19 -6.02
N ILE A 90 0.50 -11.96 -7.32
CA ILE A 90 -0.33 -12.81 -8.18
C ILE A 90 0.46 -13.95 -8.81
N PHE A 91 1.60 -13.64 -9.43
CA PHE A 91 2.35 -14.60 -10.24
C PHE A 91 3.45 -15.31 -9.45
N ARG A 92 3.87 -14.76 -8.30
CA ARG A 92 4.91 -15.30 -7.45
C ARG A 92 4.47 -15.33 -5.99
N TYR A 93 3.24 -15.78 -5.76
CA TYR A 93 2.60 -15.75 -4.44
C TYR A 93 3.44 -16.48 -3.38
N GLU A 94 3.80 -17.74 -3.62
CA GLU A 94 4.66 -18.56 -2.76
C GLU A 94 5.96 -17.86 -2.35
N GLN A 95 6.68 -17.30 -3.33
CA GLN A 95 7.95 -16.60 -3.09
C GLN A 95 7.73 -15.31 -2.29
N SER A 96 6.67 -14.57 -2.61
CA SER A 96 6.31 -13.33 -1.93
C SER A 96 5.90 -13.59 -0.49
N ARG A 97 5.06 -14.61 -0.25
CA ARG A 97 4.62 -15.02 1.08
C ARG A 97 5.80 -15.44 1.94
N ARG A 98 6.69 -16.33 1.46
CA ARG A 98 7.89 -16.73 2.22
C ARG A 98 8.78 -15.54 2.58
N THR A 99 8.94 -14.58 1.67
CA THR A 99 9.73 -13.37 1.92
C THR A 99 9.09 -12.47 2.97
N ILE A 100 7.78 -12.22 2.85
CA ILE A 100 7.03 -11.36 3.77
C ILE A 100 6.97 -12.00 5.17
N MET A 101 6.67 -13.30 5.25
CA MET A 101 6.62 -14.04 6.51
C MET A 101 8.00 -14.11 7.17
N GLY A 102 9.06 -14.42 6.41
CA GLY A 102 10.43 -14.42 6.94
C GLY A 102 10.91 -13.03 7.39
N MET A 103 10.34 -11.96 6.85
CA MET A 103 10.57 -10.60 7.37
C MET A 103 9.79 -10.35 8.67
N MET A 104 8.55 -10.83 8.78
CA MET A 104 7.72 -10.69 9.98
C MET A 104 8.22 -11.53 11.17
N GLU A 105 8.83 -12.69 10.91
CA GLU A 105 9.49 -13.54 11.91
C GLU A 105 10.75 -12.91 12.54
N LYS A 106 11.33 -11.86 11.93
CA LYS A 106 12.42 -11.09 12.55
C LYS A 106 12.00 -10.33 13.82
N GLY A 107 10.73 -10.44 14.21
CA GLY A 107 10.23 -10.06 15.51
C GLY A 107 9.59 -8.67 15.54
N ARG A 108 9.14 -8.30 16.74
CA ARG A 108 8.37 -7.08 17.01
C ARG A 108 9.08 -5.79 16.55
N SER A 109 10.41 -5.70 16.68
CA SER A 109 11.17 -4.50 16.29
C SER A 109 11.08 -4.21 14.79
N PHE A 110 11.08 -5.24 13.95
CA PHE A 110 10.93 -5.06 12.50
C PHE A 110 9.52 -4.62 12.12
N THR A 111 8.50 -5.23 12.74
CA THR A 111 7.09 -4.88 12.52
C THR A 111 6.78 -3.43 12.95
N VAL A 112 7.34 -2.99 14.09
CA VAL A 112 7.23 -1.59 14.56
C VAL A 112 7.99 -0.63 13.63
N GLY A 113 9.18 -1.03 13.14
CA GLY A 113 9.92 -0.24 12.16
C GLY A 113 9.14 -0.03 10.85
N LEU A 114 8.55 -1.10 10.31
CA LEU A 114 7.66 -1.03 9.14
C LEU A 114 6.44 -0.14 9.38
N ALA A 115 5.80 -0.28 10.55
CA ALA A 115 4.67 0.57 10.94
C ALA A 115 5.10 2.05 11.00
N GLY A 116 6.28 2.35 11.54
CA GLY A 116 6.84 3.71 11.58
C GLY A 116 7.08 4.30 10.19
N ILE A 117 7.67 3.52 9.28
CA ILE A 117 7.87 3.93 7.87
C ILE A 117 6.51 4.16 7.19
N MET A 118 5.55 3.28 7.41
CA MET A 118 4.21 3.40 6.85
C MET A 118 3.47 4.63 7.38
N TYR A 119 3.62 4.94 8.67
CA TYR A 119 3.07 6.16 9.26
C TYR A 119 3.68 7.42 8.62
N LEU A 120 5.01 7.46 8.52
CA LEU A 120 5.72 8.59 7.94
C LEU A 120 5.34 8.80 6.46
N ALA A 121 5.30 7.72 5.68
CA ALA A 121 4.87 7.75 4.29
C ALA A 121 3.42 8.24 4.15
N GLY A 122 2.51 7.70 4.98
CA GLY A 122 1.11 8.13 5.03
C GLY A 122 0.96 9.62 5.37
N PHE A 123 1.73 10.09 6.36
CA PHE A 123 1.75 11.50 6.76
C PHE A 123 2.24 12.41 5.62
N CYS A 124 3.33 12.03 4.94
CA CYS A 124 3.83 12.78 3.79
C CYS A 124 2.79 12.83 2.65
N ILE A 125 2.11 11.72 2.37
CA ILE A 125 1.05 11.66 1.36
C ILE A 125 -0.14 12.54 1.76
N LEU A 126 -0.53 12.58 3.04
CA LEU A 126 -1.56 13.51 3.52
C LEU A 126 -1.16 14.96 3.33
N CYS A 127 0.07 15.32 3.70
CA CYS A 127 0.57 16.68 3.50
C CYS A 127 0.55 17.08 2.03
N LEU A 128 0.89 16.17 1.11
CA LEU A 128 0.76 16.42 -0.33
C LEU A 128 -0.70 16.66 -0.72
N GLY A 129 -1.64 15.88 -0.19
CA GLY A 129 -3.07 16.08 -0.44
C GLY A 129 -3.65 17.40 0.05
N ILE A 130 -3.18 17.88 1.20
CA ILE A 130 -3.71 19.10 1.83
C ILE A 130 -3.04 20.35 1.28
N PHE A 131 -1.72 20.31 1.03
CA PHE A 131 -0.93 21.52 0.74
C PHE A 131 -0.46 21.63 -0.71
N ALA A 132 -0.42 20.54 -1.48
CA ALA A 132 0.18 20.53 -2.81
C ALA A 132 -0.78 20.24 -3.98
N PHE A 133 -1.95 19.65 -3.73
CA PHE A 133 -2.96 19.27 -4.74
C PHE A 133 -4.26 20.07 -4.62
#